data_AF-F7JXA2-F1
#
_entry.id   AF-F7JXA2-F1
#
_cell.length_a   1.000
_cell.length_b   1.000
_cell.length_c   1.000
_cell.angle_alpha   90.00
_cell.angle_beta   90.00
_cell.angle_gamma   90.00
#
_symmetry.space_group_name_H-M   'P 1'
#
loop_
_entity.id
_entity.type
_entity.pdbx_description
1 polymer ?
#
loop_
_entity_poly.entity_id
_entity_poly.type
_entity_poly.pdbx_seq_one_letter_code
_entity_poly.pdbx_strand_id
1 'polypeptide(L)'
;MDEKTMVSDALVGVNGELKMFGDMIPQTENKELKQCLKQIRNQCEMSQEKLYQVAREKSYYVPAAKATQQEVDHVKSILTQPKMGL
;
A
#
# COMPACT_ATOMS: atom_id res chain seq x y z
N MET A 1 -3.74 20.58 16.48
CA MET A 1 -3.67 19.54 15.43
C MET A 1 -5.07 18.97 15.32
N ASP A 2 -5.68 18.95 14.13
CA ASP A 2 -7.01 18.37 13.94
C ASP A 2 -6.91 16.84 13.78
N GLU A 3 -8.00 16.14 14.09
CA GLU A 3 -8.04 14.67 14.05
C GLU A 3 -7.73 14.12 12.65
N LYS A 4 -8.18 14.82 11.60
CA LYS A 4 -7.92 14.43 10.21
C LYS A 4 -6.43 14.41 9.90
N THR A 5 -5.71 15.44 10.33
CA THR A 5 -4.26 15.57 10.20
C THR A 5 -3.56 14.47 10.99
N MET A 6 -3.98 14.22 12.24
CA MET A 6 -3.41 13.13 13.05
C MET A 6 -3.56 11.76 12.39
N VAL A 7 -4.75 11.45 11.87
CA VAL A 7 -5.03 10.18 11.18
C VAL A 7 -4.24 10.07 9.88
N SER A 8 -4.13 11.18 9.13
CA SER A 8 -3.37 11.22 7.88
C SER A 8 -1.87 11.02 8.13
N ASP A 9 -1.31 11.70 9.13
CA ASP A 9 0.10 11.57 9.51
C ASP A 9 0.42 10.16 10.01
N ALA A 10 -0.47 9.57 10.81
CA ALA A 10 -0.33 8.18 11.26
C ALA A 10 -0.37 7.19 10.08
N LEU A 11 -1.29 7.38 9.12
CA LEU A 11 -1.35 6.56 7.91
C LEU A 11 -0.09 6.68 7.05
N VAL A 12 0.43 7.89 6.88
CA VAL A 12 1.70 8.13 6.16
C VAL A 12 2.86 7.43 6.87
N GLY A 13 2.93 7.54 8.20
CA GLY A 13 3.95 6.87 9.02
C GLY A 13 3.95 5.37 8.84
N VAL A 14 2.80 4.72 9.04
CA VAL A 14 2.67 3.25 8.91
C VAL A 14 2.96 2.79 7.47
N ASN A 15 2.51 3.52 6.45
CA ASN A 15 2.85 3.19 5.06
C ASN A 15 4.37 3.28 4.79
N GLY A 16 5.07 4.24 5.42
CA GLY A 16 6.52 4.35 5.38
C GLY A 16 7.22 3.15 6.02
N GLU A 17 6.75 2.70 7.18
CA GLU A 17 7.26 1.51 7.86
C GLU A 17 7.09 0.25 7.01
N LEU A 18 5.92 0.05 6.39
CA LEU A 18 5.67 -1.10 5.52
C LEU A 18 6.66 -1.15 4.35
N LYS A 19 6.98 0.00 3.75
CA LYS A 19 7.99 0.10 2.71
C LYS A 19 9.38 -0.28 3.24
N MET A 20 9.78 0.26 4.40
CA MET A 20 11.06 -0.08 5.02
C MET A 20 11.18 -1.58 5.31
N PHE A 21 10.15 -2.23 5.85
CA PHE A 21 10.16 -3.68 6.06
C PHE A 21 10.24 -4.46 4.74
N GLY A 22 9.59 -3.95 3.68
CA GLY A 22 9.73 -4.46 2.31
C GLY A 22 11.18 -4.51 1.82
N ASP A 23 11.99 -3.51 2.20
CA ASP A 23 13.40 -3.42 1.82
C ASP A 23 14.32 -4.23 2.77
N MET A 24 14.05 -4.21 4.08
CA MET A 24 14.91 -4.84 5.11
C MET A 24 14.82 -6.37 5.13
N ILE A 25 13.59 -6.93 5.03
CA ILE A 25 13.36 -8.38 5.10
C ILE A 25 14.17 -9.18 4.06
N PRO A 26 14.19 -8.81 2.76
CA PRO A 26 14.97 -9.56 1.76
C PRO A 26 16.49 -9.43 1.97
N GLN A 27 16.97 -8.32 2.54
CA GLN A 27 18.39 -8.05 2.77
C GLN A 27 18.95 -8.67 4.07
N THR A 28 18.09 -9.16 4.95
CA THR A 28 18.51 -9.75 6.23
C THR A 28 18.92 -11.21 6.04
N GLU A 29 20.13 -11.61 6.42
CA GLU A 29 20.56 -13.02 6.40
C GLU A 29 20.24 -13.78 7.69
N ASN A 30 20.24 -13.07 8.82
CA ASN A 30 19.89 -13.65 10.12
C ASN A 30 18.42 -14.15 10.11
N LYS A 31 18.23 -15.46 10.34
CA LYS A 31 16.92 -16.11 10.21
C LYS A 31 15.91 -15.65 11.27
N GLU A 32 16.36 -15.47 12.51
CA GLU A 32 15.51 -15.06 13.63
C GLU A 32 15.05 -13.62 13.45
N LEU A 33 15.99 -12.72 13.11
CA LEU A 33 15.69 -11.33 12.79
C LEU A 33 14.74 -11.23 11.60
N LYS A 34 14.96 -12.02 10.53
CA LYS A 34 14.06 -12.04 9.35
C LYS A 34 12.64 -12.43 9.74
N GLN A 35 12.46 -13.42 10.63
CA GLN A 35 11.13 -13.81 11.09
C GLN A 35 10.50 -12.74 11.99
N CYS A 36 11.29 -12.13 12.87
CA CYS A 36 10.84 -11.01 13.70
C CYS A 36 10.35 -9.84 12.83
N LEU A 37 11.13 -9.41 11.82
CA LEU A 37 10.74 -8.34 10.90
C LEU A 37 9.45 -8.67 10.12
N LYS A 38 9.25 -9.92 9.72
CA LYS A 38 8.00 -10.37 9.09
C LYS A 38 6.80 -10.26 10.03
N GLN A 39 6.97 -10.66 11.29
CA GLN A 39 5.90 -10.55 12.30
C GLN A 39 5.52 -9.09 12.56
N ILE A 40 6.52 -8.21 12.70
CA ILE A 40 6.28 -6.78 12.90
C ILE A 40 5.58 -6.19 11.67
N ARG A 41 6.05 -6.49 10.45
CA ARG A 41 5.40 -6.03 9.22
C ARG A 41 3.93 -6.43 9.17
N ASN A 42 3.60 -7.69 9.50
CA ASN A 42 2.22 -8.15 9.54
C ASN A 42 1.37 -7.36 10.56
N GLN A 43 1.93 -6.98 11.70
CA GLN A 43 1.26 -6.14 12.69
C GLN A 43 1.04 -4.71 12.20
N CYS A 44 2.02 -4.15 11.47
CA CYS A 44 1.88 -2.86 10.81
C CYS A 44 0.78 -2.91 9.74
N GLU A 45 0.69 -3.97 8.93
CA GLU A 45 -0.38 -4.13 7.92
C GLU A 45 -1.77 -4.15 8.59
N MET A 46 -1.94 -4.94 9.66
CA MET A 46 -3.21 -4.94 10.43
C MET A 46 -3.54 -3.57 11.04
N SER A 47 -2.53 -2.84 11.52
CA SER A 47 -2.73 -1.51 12.10
C SER A 47 -3.08 -0.48 11.02
N GLN A 48 -2.45 -0.59 9.85
CA GLN A 48 -2.73 0.23 8.68
C GLN A 48 -4.18 0.05 8.22
N GLU A 49 -4.67 -1.19 8.11
CA GLU A 49 -6.05 -1.47 7.69
C GLU A 49 -7.08 -0.87 8.65
N LYS A 50 -6.84 -0.97 9.96
CA LYS A 50 -7.71 -0.36 10.98
C LYS A 50 -7.72 1.16 10.89
N LEU A 51 -6.55 1.79 10.77
CA LEU A 51 -6.44 3.25 10.61
C LEU A 51 -7.11 3.72 9.32
N TYR A 52 -6.94 2.97 8.24
CA TYR A 52 -7.57 3.24 6.95
C TYR A 52 -9.09 3.17 7.05
N GLN A 53 -9.62 2.16 7.73
CA GLN A 53 -11.07 2.03 7.94
C GLN A 53 -11.63 3.22 8.72
N VAL A 54 -10.97 3.62 9.82
CA VAL A 54 -11.36 4.80 10.60
C VAL A 54 -11.31 6.08 9.75
N ALA A 55 -10.24 6.25 8.97
CA ALA A 55 -10.09 7.41 8.08
C ALA A 55 -11.19 7.46 7.02
N ARG A 56 -11.60 6.31 6.49
CA ARG A 56 -12.66 6.19 5.51
C ARG A 56 -14.03 6.49 6.12
N GLU A 57 -14.35 5.91 7.28
CA GLU A 57 -15.61 6.14 8.00
C GLU A 57 -15.78 7.61 8.38
N LYS A 58 -14.69 8.29 8.73
CA LYS A 58 -14.68 9.72 9.05
C LYS A 58 -14.55 10.64 7.83
N SER A 59 -14.51 10.10 6.61
CA SER A 59 -14.28 10.86 5.37
C SER A 59 -12.98 11.67 5.35
N TYR A 60 -11.99 11.26 6.15
CA TYR A 60 -10.65 11.84 6.19
C TYR A 60 -9.79 11.37 5.02
N TYR A 61 -10.09 10.18 4.49
CA TYR A 61 -9.45 9.60 3.33
C TYR A 61 -10.49 9.20 2.28
N VAL A 62 -10.23 9.57 1.02
CA VAL A 62 -11.01 9.14 -0.14
C VAL A 62 -10.13 8.19 -0.97
N PRO A 63 -10.46 6.89 -1.03
CA PRO A 63 -9.72 5.97 -1.89
C PRO A 63 -9.84 6.36 -3.36
N ALA A 64 -8.80 6.04 -4.13
CA ALA A 64 -8.86 6.20 -5.58
C ALA A 64 -10.11 5.51 -6.13
N ALA A 65 -10.84 6.21 -7.00
CA ALA A 65 -11.96 5.63 -7.69
C ALA A 65 -11.48 4.39 -8.47
N LYS A 66 -12.32 3.37 -8.57
CA LYS A 66 -12.04 2.26 -9.49
C LYS A 66 -11.86 2.83 -10.89
N ALA A 67 -10.84 2.35 -11.61
CA ALA A 67 -10.71 2.64 -13.03
C ALA A 67 -12.01 2.25 -13.74
N THR A 68 -12.41 3.08 -14.69
CA THR A 68 -13.57 2.83 -15.54
C THR A 68 -13.29 1.62 -16.43
N GLN A 69 -14.36 0.93 -16.86
CA GLN A 69 -14.23 -0.18 -17.80
C GLN A 69 -13.52 0.27 -19.10
N GLN A 70 -13.75 1.51 -19.53
CA GLN A 70 -13.09 2.11 -20.69
C GLN A 70 -11.57 2.23 -20.51
N GLU A 71 -11.10 2.72 -19.36
CA GLU A 71 -9.65 2.79 -19.07
C GLU A 71 -9.03 1.39 -19.02
N VAL A 72 -9.73 0.42 -18.42
CA VAL A 72 -9.30 -0.98 -18.39
C VAL A 72 -9.17 -1.56 -19.79
N ASP A 73 -10.18 -1.35 -20.64
CA ASP A 73 -10.21 -1.89 -22.00
C ASP A 73 -9.17 -1.20 -22.90
N HIS A 74 -8.95 0.10 -22.72
CA HIS A 74 -7.89 0.83 -23.39
C HIS A 74 -6.50 0.25 -23.06
N VAL A 75 -6.18 0.07 -21.78
CA VAL A 75 -4.89 -0.51 -21.36
C VAL A 75 -4.72 -1.93 -21.90
N LYS A 76 -5.77 -2.77 -21.85
CA LYS A 76 -5.73 -4.10 -22.45
C LYS A 76 -5.39 -4.05 -23.93
N SER A 77 -5.99 -3.13 -24.69
CA SER A 77 -5.75 -3.00 -26.13
C SER A 77 -4.29 -2.67 -26.46
N ILE A 78 -3.62 -1.84 -25.65
CA ILE A 78 -2.20 -1.51 -25.81
C ILE A 78 -1.33 -2.76 -25.62
N LEU A 79 -1.65 -3.59 -24.63
CA LEU A 79 -0.86 -4.78 -24.28
C LEU A 79 -1.12 -5.96 -25.22
N THR A 80 -2.26 -6.00 -25.90
CA THR A 80 -2.63 -7.06 -26.86
C THR A 80 -2.39 -6.68 -28.30
N GLN A 81 -2.00 -5.43 -28.60
CA GLN A 81 -1.58 -5.04 -29.93
C GLN A 81 -0.36 -5.87 -30.35
N PRO A 82 -0.41 -6.54 -31.51
CA PRO A 82 0.77 -7.20 -32.06
C PRO A 82 1.87 -6.14 -32.25
N LYS A 83 3.10 -6.43 -31.82
CA LYS A 83 4.25 -5.62 -32.22
C LYS A 83 4.30 -5.65 -33.75
N MET A 84 3.90 -4.57 -34.40
CA MET A 84 4.20 -4.35 -35.81
C MET A 84 5.72 -4.42 -35.93
N GLY A 85 6.21 -5.48 -36.57
CA GLY A 85 7.63 -5.77 -36.69
C GLY A 85 8.38 -4.60 -37.31
N LEU A 86 9.48 -4.21 -36.66
CA LEU A 86 10.61 -3.55 -37.29
C LEU A 86 11.54 -4.63 -37.84
#